data_AF-A0A653CH83-F1
#
_entry.id   AF-A0A653CH83-F1
#
_cell.length_a   1.000
_cell.length_b   1.000
_cell.length_c   1.000
_cell.angle_alpha   90.00
_cell.angle_beta   90.00
_cell.angle_gamma   90.00
#
_symmetry.space_group_name_H-M   'P 1'
#
loop_
_entity.id
_entity.type
_entity.pdbx_description
1 polymer ?
#
loop_
_entity_poly.entity_id
_entity_poly.type
_entity_poly.pdbx_seq_one_letter_code
_entity_poly.pdbx_strand_id
1 'polypeptide(L)'
;MSKRHAEEAAGSTATQPPIKKIHFEPHLIGPVSTLEEMDIKVLQFQNKKLAQRIEQRCRTEQELRQRIEQLEKRQTQDDAVLNVVNRYWNQLNEDIRILLQRFDAETADESENKNENEATTSFLMQLSTWDKDELNDKLANRVQVSRRAVAKVIQAFDRLMQRNEKITLALKGEVEGQDAPALDEAIKETNIQLQAENHNLQALHTSLHEKYHLNSLKLAELQDSVTARETETAELKNQIDDLQYELEKIRNRNDKLETHLAEAVEKLKAYHQLHGDGAANATATPTTTPTTAQDSNSKATREQNRQATISQAKLEDLTKEVEEWKELANNRLQELDKLHQTHRETLKEVEKLKMDVSLYIFFLDQNHYRMSKPLTPPLIAP
;
A
#
# COMPACT_ATOMS: atom_id res chain seq x y z
N MET A 1 53.88 1.32 -23.42
CA MET A 1 54.18 0.10 -22.62
C MET A 1 53.66 0.32 -21.21
N SER A 2 52.37 0.07 -20.98
CA SER A 2 51.74 0.21 -19.66
C SER A 2 51.38 -1.19 -19.18
N LYS A 3 52.06 -1.66 -18.13
CA LYS A 3 51.95 -3.02 -17.61
C LYS A 3 50.95 -3.02 -16.44
N ARG A 4 49.97 -3.91 -16.57
CA ARG A 4 48.85 -4.18 -15.67
C ARG A 4 49.32 -4.50 -14.25
N HIS A 5 48.55 -4.06 -13.25
CA HIS A 5 48.40 -4.80 -12.01
C HIS A 5 46.90 -5.07 -11.79
N ALA A 6 46.58 -6.35 -11.73
CA ALA A 6 45.34 -6.89 -11.20
C ALA A 6 45.64 -7.34 -9.76
N GLU A 7 44.76 -6.99 -8.83
CA GLU A 7 44.58 -7.61 -7.51
C GLU A 7 43.11 -7.28 -7.15
N GLU A 8 42.19 -8.20 -7.42
CA GLU A 8 41.67 -9.20 -6.47
C GLU A 8 40.88 -8.58 -5.30
N ALA A 9 39.56 -8.67 -5.46
CA ALA A 9 38.54 -8.91 -4.44
C ALA A 9 38.99 -8.79 -2.97
N ALA A 10 38.92 -7.57 -2.43
CA ALA A 10 38.80 -7.39 -0.99
C ALA A 10 37.36 -7.74 -0.58
N GLY A 11 37.16 -9.02 -0.22
CA GLY A 11 35.99 -9.47 0.50
C GLY A 11 35.73 -8.56 1.70
N SER A 12 34.49 -8.12 1.82
CA SER A 12 33.97 -7.31 2.91
C SER A 12 34.21 -8.01 4.25
N THR A 13 35.37 -7.78 4.86
CA THR A 13 35.66 -8.11 6.25
C THR A 13 34.70 -7.30 7.11
N ALA A 14 33.65 -7.97 7.60
CA ALA A 14 32.85 -7.50 8.71
C ALA A 14 33.80 -7.16 9.86
N THR A 15 34.03 -5.86 10.08
CA THR A 15 34.75 -5.36 11.25
C THR A 15 33.87 -5.63 12.47
N GLN A 16 33.96 -6.83 13.04
CA GLN A 16 33.48 -7.07 14.40
C GLN A 16 34.22 -6.12 15.34
N PRO A 17 33.51 -5.37 16.21
CA PRO A 17 34.17 -4.51 17.17
C PRO A 17 34.99 -5.37 18.15
N PRO A 18 36.18 -4.92 18.57
CA PRO A 18 37.06 -5.70 19.41
C PRO A 18 36.40 -5.98 20.77
N ILE A 19 36.35 -7.26 21.14
CA ILE A 19 35.86 -7.70 22.45
C ILE A 19 36.83 -7.20 23.51
N LYS A 20 36.48 -6.09 24.17
CA LYS A 20 37.21 -5.56 25.32
C LYS A 20 37.14 -6.60 26.43
N LYS A 21 38.28 -7.26 26.75
CA LYS A 21 38.37 -8.17 27.91
C LYS A 21 38.10 -7.36 29.18
N ILE A 22 37.04 -7.74 29.89
CA ILE A 22 36.53 -7.03 31.05
C ILE A 22 37.36 -7.42 32.28
N HIS A 23 37.93 -6.42 32.95
CA HIS A 23 38.59 -6.58 34.24
C HIS A 23 37.61 -6.16 35.35
N PHE A 24 37.26 -7.09 36.25
CA PHE A 24 36.43 -6.79 37.41
C PHE A 24 37.34 -6.54 38.62
N GLU A 25 37.09 -5.46 39.35
CA GLU A 25 37.81 -5.13 40.57
C GLU A 25 37.52 -6.16 41.69
N PRO A 26 38.52 -6.67 42.43
CA PRO A 26 38.31 -7.65 43.49
C PRO A 26 37.47 -7.08 44.64
N HIS A 27 36.43 -7.81 45.07
CA HIS A 27 35.56 -7.40 46.18
C HIS A 27 35.93 -8.17 47.46
N LEU A 28 36.25 -7.45 48.53
CA LEU A 28 36.61 -8.02 49.82
C LEU A 28 35.35 -8.30 50.65
N ILE A 29 35.14 -9.56 51.03
CA ILE A 29 34.09 -9.95 51.97
C ILE A 29 34.56 -9.50 53.37
N GLY A 30 33.80 -8.64 54.03
CA GLY A 30 34.08 -8.19 55.40
C GLY A 30 34.05 -9.33 56.43
N PRO A 31 34.36 -9.07 57.71
CA PRO A 31 34.41 -10.11 58.75
C PRO A 31 33.08 -10.87 58.83
N VAL A 32 33.18 -12.18 59.05
CA VAL A 32 32.03 -13.10 59.06
C VAL A 32 32.01 -13.86 60.38
N SER A 33 30.85 -13.93 61.03
CA SER A 33 30.69 -14.53 62.35
C SER A 33 30.06 -15.92 62.30
N THR A 34 29.34 -16.26 61.23
CA THR A 34 28.69 -17.56 61.02
C THR A 34 28.78 -18.02 59.56
N LEU A 35 28.62 -19.33 59.33
CA LEU A 35 28.57 -19.91 57.98
C LEU A 35 27.40 -19.34 57.15
N GLU A 36 26.24 -19.17 57.78
CA GLU A 36 25.05 -18.58 57.15
C GLU A 36 25.29 -17.12 56.72
N GLU A 37 25.98 -16.32 57.54
CA GLU A 37 26.37 -14.96 57.18
C GLU A 37 27.35 -14.95 55.99
N MET A 38 28.25 -15.94 55.91
CA MET A 38 29.15 -16.10 54.76
C MET A 38 28.36 -16.39 53.48
N ASP A 39 27.45 -17.36 53.53
CA ASP A 39 26.65 -17.80 52.38
C ASP A 39 25.76 -16.67 51.86
N ILE A 40 25.13 -15.90 52.75
CA ILE A 40 24.35 -14.71 52.39
C ILE A 40 25.24 -13.68 51.68
N LYS A 41 26.45 -13.39 52.19
CA LYS A 41 27.38 -12.44 51.56
C LYS A 41 27.87 -12.94 50.20
N VAL A 42 28.12 -14.24 50.03
CA VAL A 42 28.50 -14.85 48.76
C VAL A 42 27.36 -14.75 47.74
N LEU A 43 26.11 -15.05 48.13
CA LEU A 43 24.94 -14.92 47.26
C LEU A 43 24.71 -13.47 46.84
N GLN A 44 24.81 -12.51 47.75
CA GLN A 44 24.70 -11.09 47.44
C GLN A 44 25.78 -10.65 46.44
N PHE A 45 27.02 -11.12 46.60
CA PHE A 45 28.11 -10.83 45.67
C PHE A 45 27.87 -11.45 44.28
N GLN A 46 27.47 -12.72 44.23
CA GLN A 46 27.14 -13.40 42.97
C GLN A 46 25.99 -12.68 42.25
N ASN A 47 24.95 -12.26 42.98
CA ASN A 47 23.83 -11.50 42.45
C ASN A 47 24.28 -10.15 41.90
N LYS A 48 25.12 -9.40 42.63
CA LYS A 48 25.71 -8.13 42.16
C LYS A 48 26.53 -8.31 40.88
N LYS A 49 27.33 -9.38 40.79
CA LYS A 49 28.12 -9.68 39.58
C LYS A 49 27.25 -10.09 38.40
N LEU A 50 26.16 -10.80 38.63
CA LEU A 50 25.15 -11.12 37.61
C LEU A 50 24.44 -9.84 37.14
N ALA A 51 24.03 -8.96 38.04
CA ALA A 51 23.41 -7.68 37.71
C ALA A 51 24.33 -6.82 36.82
N GLN A 52 25.63 -6.72 37.15
CA GLN A 52 26.60 -6.02 36.30
C GLN A 52 26.73 -6.63 34.89
N ARG A 53 26.73 -7.97 34.77
CA ARG A 53 26.75 -8.64 33.45
C ARG A 53 25.46 -8.39 32.66
N ILE A 54 24.31 -8.38 33.34
CA ILE A 54 23.01 -8.09 32.70
C ILE A 54 23.01 -6.65 32.21
N GLU A 55 23.38 -5.69 33.06
CA GLU A 55 23.43 -4.28 32.68
C GLU A 55 24.35 -4.04 31.48
N GLN A 56 25.52 -4.68 31.46
CA GLN A 56 26.42 -4.61 30.32
C GLN A 56 25.81 -5.20 29.04
N ARG A 57 25.16 -6.37 29.14
CA ARG A 57 24.46 -6.98 28.00
C ARG A 57 23.35 -6.06 27.49
N CYS A 58 22.57 -5.44 28.37
CA CYS A 58 21.54 -4.48 28.00
C CYS A 58 22.12 -3.26 27.27
N ARG A 59 23.27 -2.72 27.71
CA ARG A 59 23.96 -1.63 27.01
C ARG A 59 24.38 -2.04 25.60
N THR A 60 25.04 -3.20 25.44
CA THR A 60 25.44 -3.70 24.13
C THR A 60 24.24 -4.00 23.23
N GLU A 61 23.17 -4.57 23.80
CA GLU A 61 21.92 -4.80 23.07
C GLU A 61 21.31 -3.48 22.58
N GLN A 62 21.31 -2.44 23.42
CA GLN A 62 20.81 -1.12 23.03
C GLN A 62 21.66 -0.49 21.92
N GLU A 63 22.99 -0.61 21.97
CA GLU A 63 23.89 -0.17 20.90
C GLU A 63 23.60 -0.91 19.58
N LEU A 64 23.40 -2.23 19.63
CA LEU A 64 23.07 -3.03 18.46
C LEU A 64 21.68 -2.68 17.91
N ARG A 65 20.67 -2.46 18.77
CA ARG A 65 19.33 -2.02 18.37
C ARG A 65 19.37 -0.67 17.66
N GLN A 66 20.11 0.30 18.19
CA GLN A 66 20.31 1.60 17.53
C GLN A 66 21.02 1.45 16.19
N ARG A 67 22.00 0.54 16.09
CA ARG A 67 22.70 0.27 14.84
C ARG A 67 21.78 -0.36 13.78
N ILE A 68 20.92 -1.29 14.18
CA ILE A 68 19.90 -1.89 13.30
C ILE A 68 18.96 -0.79 12.79
N GLU A 69 18.40 0.04 13.67
CA GLU A 69 17.51 1.13 13.28
C GLU A 69 18.19 2.11 12.30
N GLN A 70 19.47 2.42 12.52
CA GLN A 70 20.24 3.26 11.60
C GLN A 70 20.43 2.61 10.22
N LEU A 71 20.66 1.30 10.17
CA LEU A 71 20.81 0.56 8.92
C LEU A 71 19.48 0.45 8.18
N GLU A 72 18.38 0.21 8.89
CA GLU A 72 17.02 0.19 8.32
C GLU A 72 16.64 1.55 7.71
N LYS A 73 16.92 2.66 8.41
CA LYS A 73 16.70 4.01 7.86
C LYS A 73 17.54 4.31 6.62
N ARG A 74 18.75 3.75 6.54
CA ARG A 74 19.60 3.90 5.35
C ARG A 74 19.07 3.06 4.19
N GLN A 75 18.64 1.83 4.48
CA GLN A 75 18.06 0.94 3.48
C GLN A 75 16.83 1.57 2.81
N THR A 76 15.91 2.18 3.57
CA THR A 76 14.75 2.86 2.98
C THR A 76 15.13 4.04 2.09
N GLN A 77 16.20 4.76 2.44
CA GLN A 77 16.74 5.82 1.59
C GLN A 77 17.37 5.25 0.31
N ASP A 78 18.15 4.19 0.42
CA ASP A 78 18.78 3.52 -0.74
C ASP A 78 17.71 2.94 -1.68
N ASP A 79 16.63 2.36 -1.15
CA ASP A 79 15.47 1.86 -1.91
C ASP A 79 14.78 2.99 -2.69
N ALA A 80 14.63 4.17 -2.08
CA ALA A 80 14.08 5.34 -2.75
C ALA A 80 14.96 5.79 -3.93
N VAL A 81 16.28 5.82 -3.74
CA VAL A 81 17.25 6.16 -4.81
C VAL A 81 17.21 5.12 -5.93
N LEU A 82 17.14 3.83 -5.59
CA LEU A 82 17.09 2.74 -6.56
C LEU A 82 15.84 2.83 -7.45
N ASN A 83 14.69 3.17 -6.86
CA ASN A 83 13.45 3.42 -7.62
C ASN A 83 13.60 4.56 -8.63
N VAL A 84 14.25 5.67 -8.24
CA VAL A 84 14.51 6.80 -9.14
C VAL A 84 15.44 6.38 -10.29
N VAL A 85 16.53 5.69 -9.98
CA VAL A 85 17.47 5.18 -11.00
C VAL A 85 16.75 4.23 -11.97
N ASN A 86 15.91 3.32 -11.46
CA ASN A 86 15.16 2.38 -12.28
C ASN A 86 14.21 3.08 -13.25
N ARG A 87 13.53 4.15 -12.80
CA ARG A 87 12.65 4.95 -13.66
C ARG A 87 13.43 5.61 -14.80
N TYR A 88 14.56 6.25 -14.49
CA TYR A 88 15.41 6.88 -15.51
C TYR A 88 16.02 5.85 -16.47
N TRP A 89 16.40 4.68 -15.98
CA TRP A 89 16.90 3.61 -16.84
C TRP A 89 15.83 3.11 -17.81
N ASN A 90 14.60 2.92 -17.34
CA ASN A 90 13.49 2.52 -18.19
C ASN A 90 13.15 3.60 -19.22
N GLN A 91 13.19 4.88 -18.83
CA GLN A 91 13.03 6.00 -19.76
C GLN A 91 14.11 5.99 -20.85
N LEU A 92 15.39 5.82 -20.47
CA LEU A 92 16.49 5.74 -21.43
C LEU A 92 16.31 4.59 -22.43
N ASN A 93 15.89 3.41 -21.95
CA ASN A 93 15.62 2.27 -22.81
C ASN A 93 14.46 2.54 -23.79
N GLU A 94 13.40 3.20 -23.30
CA GLU A 94 12.28 3.62 -24.13
C GLU A 94 12.74 4.60 -25.23
N ASP A 95 13.52 5.62 -24.85
CA ASP A 95 14.03 6.66 -25.76
C ASP A 95 14.95 6.06 -26.83
N ILE A 96 15.87 5.16 -26.47
CA ILE A 96 16.77 4.47 -27.41
C ILE A 96 15.96 3.66 -28.42
N ARG A 97 14.93 2.94 -27.98
CA ARG A 97 14.07 2.15 -28.86
C ARG A 97 13.27 3.03 -29.81
N ILE A 98 12.71 4.16 -29.36
CA ILE A 98 12.03 5.13 -30.24
C ILE A 98 13.02 5.68 -31.28
N LEU A 99 14.25 5.98 -30.86
CA LEU A 99 15.29 6.47 -31.74
C LEU A 99 15.65 5.44 -32.82
N LEU A 100 15.84 4.18 -32.45
CA LEU A 100 16.07 3.08 -33.38
C LEU A 100 14.90 2.89 -34.35
N GLN A 101 13.66 2.93 -33.86
CA GLN A 101 12.48 2.81 -34.73
C GLN A 101 12.40 3.94 -35.77
N ARG A 102 12.86 5.15 -35.44
CA ARG A 102 12.86 6.30 -36.37
C ARG A 102 14.01 6.24 -37.38
N PHE A 103 15.19 5.81 -36.95
CA PHE A 103 16.42 5.90 -37.75
C PHE A 103 16.85 4.60 -38.43
N ASP A 104 16.32 3.44 -38.00
CA ASP A 104 16.63 2.11 -38.53
C ASP A 104 15.38 1.38 -39.07
N ALA A 105 14.33 2.15 -39.44
CA ALA A 105 13.03 1.64 -39.92
C ALA A 105 13.11 0.72 -41.15
N GLU A 106 14.20 0.81 -41.92
CA GLU A 106 14.42 0.02 -43.14
C GLU A 106 14.99 -1.40 -42.86
N THR A 107 15.46 -1.68 -41.64
CA THR A 107 16.15 -2.95 -41.29
C THR A 107 15.72 -3.60 -39.98
N ALA A 108 14.70 -3.07 -39.30
CA ALA A 108 14.26 -3.57 -37.99
C ALA A 108 13.65 -4.97 -38.07
N ASP A 109 14.34 -5.96 -37.47
CA ASP A 109 13.84 -7.33 -37.32
C ASP A 109 12.82 -7.37 -36.15
N GLU A 110 11.55 -7.59 -36.47
CA GLU A 110 10.39 -7.62 -35.54
C GLU A 110 10.55 -8.61 -34.37
N SER A 111 11.45 -9.59 -34.52
CA SER A 111 11.72 -10.62 -33.52
C SER A 111 12.54 -10.13 -32.32
N GLU A 112 13.39 -9.11 -32.47
CA GLU A 112 14.24 -8.58 -31.38
C GLU A 112 13.50 -7.59 -30.48
N ASN A 113 12.55 -6.82 -31.03
CA ASN A 113 11.79 -5.79 -30.29
C ASN A 113 10.91 -6.37 -29.16
N LYS A 114 10.48 -7.63 -29.26
CA LYS A 114 9.63 -8.29 -28.25
C LYS A 114 10.41 -8.70 -26.99
N ASN A 115 11.67 -9.07 -27.14
CA ASN A 115 12.47 -9.63 -26.05
C ASN A 115 13.00 -8.55 -25.08
N GLU A 116 13.13 -7.30 -25.55
CA GLU A 116 13.63 -6.18 -24.73
C GLU A 116 12.55 -5.59 -23.81
N ASN A 117 11.27 -5.60 -24.23
CA ASN A 117 10.15 -4.99 -23.48
C ASN A 117 9.75 -5.78 -22.22
N GLU A 118 9.86 -7.11 -22.25
CA GLU A 118 9.46 -7.97 -21.13
C GLU A 118 10.45 -7.88 -19.95
N ALA A 119 11.74 -7.67 -20.24
CA ALA A 119 12.81 -7.62 -19.24
C ALA A 119 12.83 -6.34 -18.39
N THR A 120 12.38 -5.20 -18.92
CA THR A 120 12.48 -3.88 -18.24
C THR A 120 11.34 -3.60 -17.26
N THR A 121 10.19 -4.23 -17.45
CA THR A 121 8.95 -3.86 -16.72
C THR A 121 8.83 -4.58 -15.37
N SER A 122 9.49 -5.73 -15.19
CA SER A 122 9.40 -6.56 -13.97
C SER A 122 10.62 -6.49 -13.03
N PHE A 123 11.59 -5.62 -13.31
CA PHE A 123 12.90 -5.65 -12.62
C PHE A 123 12.82 -5.31 -11.12
N LEU A 124 12.02 -4.31 -10.71
CA LEU A 124 11.90 -3.91 -9.30
C LEU A 124 11.15 -4.96 -8.46
N MET A 125 10.19 -5.66 -9.06
CA MET A 125 9.38 -6.65 -8.35
C MET A 125 10.17 -7.93 -8.07
N GLN A 126 11.16 -8.23 -8.90
CA GLN A 126 12.03 -9.39 -8.74
C GLN A 126 13.25 -9.11 -7.86
N LEU A 127 13.59 -7.83 -7.62
CA LEU A 127 14.75 -7.39 -6.85
C LEU A 127 14.74 -7.89 -5.39
N SER A 128 13.56 -8.06 -4.80
CA SER A 128 13.38 -8.61 -3.45
C SER A 128 13.57 -10.13 -3.38
N THR A 129 13.55 -10.81 -4.53
CA THR A 129 13.65 -12.27 -4.64
C THR A 129 15.05 -12.77 -4.97
N TRP A 130 15.96 -11.87 -5.36
CA TRP A 130 17.32 -12.24 -5.77
C TRP A 130 18.29 -12.15 -4.59
N ASP A 131 19.17 -13.15 -4.51
CA ASP A 131 20.34 -13.07 -3.63
C ASP A 131 21.43 -12.16 -4.24
N LYS A 132 22.49 -11.90 -3.47
CA LYS A 132 23.52 -10.93 -3.85
C LYS A 132 24.26 -11.30 -5.14
N ASP A 133 24.44 -12.60 -5.41
CA ASP A 133 25.20 -13.07 -6.57
C ASP A 133 24.30 -13.08 -7.82
N GLU A 134 23.05 -13.52 -7.69
CA GLU A 134 22.04 -13.42 -8.75
C GLU A 134 21.75 -11.97 -9.15
N LEU A 135 21.66 -11.04 -8.18
CA LEU A 135 21.40 -9.62 -8.43
C LEU A 135 22.46 -8.99 -9.35
N ASN A 136 23.74 -9.31 -9.14
CA ASN A 136 24.83 -8.79 -9.95
C ASN A 136 24.72 -9.26 -11.41
N ASP A 137 24.43 -10.54 -11.62
CA ASP A 137 24.27 -11.11 -12.96
C ASP A 137 23.06 -10.51 -13.69
N LYS A 138 21.93 -10.34 -13.00
CA LYS A 138 20.73 -9.71 -13.57
C LYS A 138 20.95 -8.26 -13.94
N LEU A 139 21.63 -7.49 -13.08
CA LEU A 139 21.98 -6.11 -13.37
C LEU A 139 22.94 -6.01 -14.56
N ALA A 140 23.95 -6.87 -14.61
CA ALA A 140 24.90 -6.93 -15.72
C ALA A 140 24.20 -7.24 -17.06
N ASN A 141 23.28 -8.21 -17.08
CA ASN A 141 22.48 -8.52 -18.26
C ASN A 141 21.66 -7.32 -18.74
N ARG A 142 20.98 -6.61 -17.82
CA ARG A 142 20.19 -5.43 -18.15
C ARG A 142 21.06 -4.31 -18.75
N VAL A 143 22.25 -4.07 -18.18
CA VAL A 143 23.22 -3.11 -18.72
C VAL A 143 23.70 -3.52 -20.11
N GLN A 144 23.93 -4.81 -20.33
CA GLN A 144 24.37 -5.33 -21.62
C GLN A 144 23.34 -5.14 -22.73
N VAL A 145 22.04 -5.29 -22.43
CA VAL A 145 20.94 -5.01 -23.38
C VAL A 145 20.97 -3.55 -23.82
N SER A 146 20.93 -2.62 -22.86
CA SER A 146 20.99 -1.18 -23.17
C SER A 146 22.27 -0.82 -23.94
N ARG A 147 23.42 -1.39 -23.58
CA ARG A 147 24.69 -1.18 -24.28
C ARG A 147 24.63 -1.65 -25.74
N ARG A 148 23.99 -2.79 -26.02
CA ARG A 148 23.78 -3.30 -27.38
C ARG A 148 22.86 -2.37 -28.17
N ALA A 149 21.78 -1.90 -27.57
CA ALA A 149 20.86 -0.96 -28.21
C ALA A 149 21.55 0.37 -28.58
N VAL A 150 22.38 0.93 -27.68
CA VAL A 150 23.20 2.12 -27.98
C VAL A 150 24.17 1.86 -29.15
N ALA A 151 24.82 0.70 -29.20
CA ALA A 151 25.70 0.36 -30.31
C ALA A 151 24.96 0.34 -31.66
N LYS A 152 23.71 -0.13 -31.69
CA LYS A 152 22.86 -0.07 -32.88
C LYS A 152 22.52 1.38 -33.28
N VAL A 153 22.21 2.24 -32.31
CA VAL A 153 21.94 3.67 -32.57
C VAL A 153 23.14 4.33 -33.25
N ILE A 154 24.35 4.05 -32.77
CA ILE A 154 25.58 4.56 -33.38
C ILE A 154 25.70 4.08 -34.84
N GLN A 155 25.47 2.79 -35.09
CA GLN A 155 25.51 2.25 -36.46
C GLN A 155 24.46 2.89 -37.38
N ALA A 156 23.24 3.11 -36.90
CA ALA A 156 22.19 3.80 -37.66
C ALA A 156 22.61 5.24 -37.99
N PHE A 157 23.23 5.94 -37.03
CA PHE A 157 23.73 7.29 -37.24
C PHE A 157 24.86 7.35 -38.27
N ASP A 158 25.81 6.42 -38.23
CA ASP A 158 26.90 6.32 -39.22
C ASP A 158 26.37 6.11 -40.64
N ARG A 159 25.37 5.22 -40.81
CA ARG A 159 24.71 4.98 -42.10
C ARG A 159 23.98 6.22 -42.60
N LEU A 160 23.26 6.90 -41.73
CA LEU A 160 22.55 8.13 -42.06
C LEU A 160 23.52 9.24 -42.47
N MET A 161 24.65 9.39 -41.77
CA MET A 161 25.72 10.30 -42.17
C MET A 161 26.25 9.98 -43.57
N GLN A 162 26.58 8.72 -43.86
CA GLN A 162 27.07 8.30 -45.18
C GLN A 162 26.04 8.58 -46.29
N ARG A 163 24.75 8.32 -46.02
CA ARG A 163 23.67 8.64 -46.98
C ARG A 163 23.59 10.15 -47.24
N ASN A 164 23.62 10.96 -46.19
CA ASN A 164 23.57 12.42 -46.31
C ASN A 164 24.79 12.99 -47.05
N GLU A 165 25.98 12.43 -46.83
CA GLU A 165 27.20 12.80 -47.55
C GLU A 165 27.07 12.48 -49.04
N LYS A 166 26.60 11.28 -49.40
CA LYS A 166 26.34 10.89 -50.80
C LYS A 166 25.35 11.82 -51.49
N ILE A 167 24.23 12.14 -50.83
CA ILE A 167 23.23 13.08 -51.36
C ILE A 167 23.84 14.47 -51.53
N THR A 168 24.64 14.92 -50.57
CA THR A 168 25.32 16.22 -50.63
C THR A 168 26.29 16.30 -51.81
N LEU A 169 27.06 15.24 -52.07
CA LEU A 169 27.95 15.14 -53.24
C LEU A 169 27.16 15.13 -54.55
N ALA A 170 26.05 14.39 -54.60
CA ALA A 170 25.17 14.35 -55.76
C ALA A 170 24.56 15.73 -56.07
N LEU A 171 24.12 16.46 -55.05
CA LEU A 171 23.57 17.83 -55.17
C LEU A 171 24.63 18.87 -55.57
N LYS A 172 25.90 18.66 -55.22
CA LYS A 172 27.01 19.52 -55.64
C LYS A 172 27.45 19.30 -57.09
N GLY A 173 26.86 18.31 -57.78
CA GLY A 173 27.19 18.00 -59.18
C GLY A 173 28.55 17.30 -59.35
N GLU A 174 29.15 16.80 -58.28
CA GLU A 174 30.39 16.00 -58.30
C GLU A 174 30.09 14.52 -58.62
N VAL A 175 29.14 14.27 -59.51
CA VAL A 175 28.88 12.93 -60.06
C VAL A 175 29.56 12.87 -61.41
N GLU A 176 30.86 12.53 -61.42
CA GLU A 176 31.62 12.34 -62.64
C GLU A 176 31.00 11.19 -63.45
N GLY A 177 30.45 11.56 -64.61
CA GLY A 177 30.27 10.65 -65.74
C GLY A 177 29.10 9.69 -65.63
N GLN A 178 27.91 10.15 -66.02
CA GLN A 178 26.98 9.41 -66.87
C GLN A 178 25.91 10.39 -67.36
N ASP A 179 25.67 10.40 -68.68
CA ASP A 179 24.60 11.14 -69.35
C ASP A 179 23.32 11.03 -68.54
N ALA A 180 22.83 12.16 -68.02
CA ALA A 180 21.69 12.21 -67.12
C ALA A 180 20.46 11.57 -67.76
N PRO A 181 20.04 10.36 -67.33
CA PRO A 181 18.72 9.87 -67.61
C PRO A 181 17.80 10.34 -66.45
N ALA A 182 16.49 10.22 -66.61
CA ALA A 182 15.63 9.87 -65.47
C ALA A 182 15.35 10.89 -64.33
N LEU A 183 15.49 12.23 -64.49
CA LEU A 183 14.98 13.15 -63.44
C LEU A 183 13.45 13.04 -63.29
N ASP A 184 12.73 13.01 -64.42
CA ASP A 184 11.26 12.92 -64.41
C ASP A 184 10.75 11.53 -63.94
N GLU A 185 11.52 10.48 -64.22
CA GLU A 185 11.22 9.11 -63.80
C GLU A 185 11.52 8.92 -62.30
N ALA A 186 12.64 9.46 -61.81
CA ALA A 186 12.96 9.51 -60.38
C ALA A 186 11.96 10.36 -59.58
N ILE A 187 11.46 11.47 -60.14
CA ILE A 187 10.40 12.28 -59.51
C ILE A 187 9.09 11.49 -59.42
N LYS A 188 8.73 10.71 -60.45
CA LYS A 188 7.54 9.85 -60.41
C LYS A 188 7.70 8.72 -59.40
N GLU A 189 8.85 8.07 -59.35
CA GLU A 189 9.13 6.99 -58.42
C GLU A 189 9.12 7.48 -56.97
N THR A 190 9.73 8.64 -56.68
CA THR A 190 9.68 9.27 -55.35
C THR A 190 8.27 9.70 -54.96
N ASN A 191 7.44 10.17 -55.90
CA ASN A 191 6.03 10.50 -55.62
C ASN A 191 5.22 9.24 -55.26
N ILE A 192 5.44 8.12 -55.98
CA ILE A 192 4.80 6.83 -55.66
C ILE A 192 5.22 6.36 -54.26
N GLN A 193 6.52 6.47 -53.92
CA GLN A 193 7.02 6.13 -52.59
C GLN A 193 6.40 7.01 -51.50
N LEU A 194 6.33 8.33 -51.73
CA LEU A 194 5.68 9.26 -50.80
C LEU A 194 4.19 8.95 -50.61
N GLN A 195 3.47 8.58 -51.67
CA GLN A 195 2.07 8.18 -51.56
C GLN A 195 1.90 6.89 -50.77
N ALA A 196 2.77 5.90 -50.98
CA ALA A 196 2.77 4.65 -50.23
C ALA A 196 3.09 4.90 -48.73
N GLU A 197 4.06 5.76 -48.44
CA GLU A 197 4.40 6.15 -47.06
C GLU A 197 3.23 6.90 -46.40
N ASN A 198 2.58 7.82 -47.12
CA ASN A 198 1.42 8.54 -46.62
C ASN A 198 0.25 7.59 -46.30
N HIS A 199 0.03 6.58 -47.15
CA HIS A 199 -0.96 5.53 -46.88
C HIS A 199 -0.60 4.70 -45.64
N ASN A 200 0.66 4.29 -45.50
CA ASN A 200 1.15 3.58 -44.31
C ASN A 200 1.01 4.43 -43.04
N LEU A 201 1.34 5.72 -43.10
CA LEU A 201 1.19 6.64 -41.98
C LEU A 201 -0.28 6.80 -41.57
N GLN A 202 -1.21 6.87 -42.53
CA GLN A 202 -2.64 6.91 -42.25
C GLN A 202 -3.14 5.60 -41.61
N ALA A 203 -2.67 4.45 -42.07
CA ALA A 203 -2.99 3.15 -41.48
C ALA A 203 -2.45 3.05 -40.05
N LEU A 204 -1.20 3.46 -39.83
CA LEU A 204 -0.57 3.47 -38.50
C LEU A 204 -1.29 4.43 -37.55
N HIS A 205 -1.63 5.65 -38.00
CA HIS A 205 -2.39 6.61 -37.23
C HIS A 205 -3.74 6.04 -36.80
N THR A 206 -4.45 5.41 -37.72
CA THR A 206 -5.75 4.76 -37.44
C THR A 206 -5.59 3.63 -36.40
N SER A 207 -4.61 2.75 -36.58
CA SER A 207 -4.33 1.67 -35.62
C SER A 207 -3.93 2.19 -34.24
N LEU A 208 -3.11 3.25 -34.19
CA LEU A 208 -2.70 3.84 -32.92
C LEU A 208 -3.88 4.51 -32.21
N HIS A 209 -4.78 5.14 -32.95
CA HIS A 209 -5.98 5.75 -32.40
C HIS A 209 -6.95 4.71 -31.84
N GLU A 210 -7.09 3.55 -32.51
CA GLU A 210 -7.86 2.41 -32.02
C GLU A 210 -7.26 1.85 -30.72
N LYS A 211 -5.94 1.62 -30.69
CA LYS A 211 -5.23 1.16 -29.48
C LYS A 211 -5.35 2.15 -28.33
N TYR A 212 -5.25 3.44 -28.61
CA TYR A 212 -5.44 4.49 -27.60
C TYR A 212 -6.85 4.44 -27.02
N HIS A 213 -7.87 4.30 -27.88
CA HIS A 213 -9.25 4.18 -27.43
C HIS A 213 -9.47 2.93 -26.56
N LEU A 214 -8.93 1.77 -26.98
CA LEU A 214 -8.98 0.54 -26.20
C LEU A 214 -8.31 0.69 -24.82
N ASN A 215 -7.12 1.29 -24.78
CA ASN A 215 -6.41 1.55 -23.52
C ASN A 215 -7.18 2.54 -22.63
N SER A 216 -7.80 3.55 -23.22
CA SER A 216 -8.64 4.51 -22.48
C SER A 216 -9.84 3.83 -21.84
N LEU A 217 -10.48 2.88 -22.55
CA LEU A 217 -11.59 2.10 -22.01
C LEU A 217 -11.14 1.22 -20.85
N LYS A 218 -10.01 0.52 -21.03
CA LYS A 218 -9.42 -0.31 -19.97
C LYS A 218 -9.01 0.48 -18.74
N LEU A 219 -8.53 1.71 -18.92
CA LEU A 219 -8.20 2.61 -17.82
C LEU A 219 -9.46 3.03 -17.05
N ALA A 220 -10.58 3.27 -17.74
CA ALA A 220 -11.86 3.54 -17.09
C ALA A 220 -12.36 2.32 -16.28
N GLU A 221 -12.31 1.12 -16.85
CA GLU A 221 -12.68 -0.11 -16.15
C GLU A 221 -11.86 -0.34 -14.87
N LEU A 222 -10.54 -0.11 -14.93
CA LEU A 222 -9.67 -0.21 -13.77
C LEU A 222 -9.98 0.86 -12.72
N GLN A 223 -10.32 2.08 -13.15
CA GLN A 223 -10.71 3.17 -12.27
C GLN A 223 -12.02 2.84 -11.51
N ASP A 224 -13.00 2.26 -12.20
CA ASP A 224 -14.25 1.80 -11.59
C ASP A 224 -13.98 0.68 -10.57
N SER A 225 -13.08 -0.25 -10.91
CA SER A 225 -12.67 -1.32 -9.99
C SER A 225 -11.99 -0.79 -8.73
N VAL A 226 -11.09 0.19 -8.87
CA VAL A 226 -10.45 0.86 -7.73
C VAL A 226 -11.49 1.54 -6.85
N THR A 227 -12.41 2.29 -7.44
CA THR A 227 -13.47 2.99 -6.71
C THR A 227 -14.36 2.02 -5.92
N ALA A 228 -14.69 0.86 -6.50
CA ALA A 228 -15.44 -0.20 -5.82
C ALA A 228 -14.67 -0.76 -4.61
N ARG A 229 -13.36 -1.02 -4.77
CA ARG A 229 -12.50 -1.50 -3.68
C ARG A 229 -12.29 -0.48 -2.57
N GLU A 230 -12.20 0.81 -2.92
CA GLU A 230 -12.13 1.91 -1.95
C GLU A 230 -13.41 1.99 -1.11
N THR A 231 -14.57 1.79 -1.75
CA THR A 231 -15.86 1.74 -1.07
C THR A 231 -15.95 0.53 -0.13
N GLU A 232 -15.58 -0.66 -0.60
CA GLU A 232 -15.48 -1.89 0.23
C GLU A 232 -14.56 -1.68 1.43
N THR A 233 -13.43 -1.02 1.23
CA THR A 233 -12.48 -0.70 2.31
C THR A 233 -13.08 0.26 3.34
N ALA A 234 -13.85 1.26 2.91
CA ALA A 234 -14.53 2.18 3.82
C ALA A 234 -15.61 1.47 4.64
N GLU A 235 -16.38 0.57 4.03
CA GLU A 235 -17.38 -0.24 4.72
C GLU A 235 -16.75 -1.16 5.78
N LEU A 236 -15.65 -1.85 5.44
CA LEU A 236 -14.92 -2.69 6.39
C LEU A 236 -14.33 -1.89 7.54
N LYS A 237 -13.84 -0.66 7.29
CA LYS A 237 -13.37 0.24 8.36
C LYS A 237 -14.51 0.60 9.31
N ASN A 238 -15.68 0.95 8.80
CA ASN A 238 -16.85 1.23 9.65
C ASN A 238 -17.23 0.01 10.49
N GLN A 239 -17.21 -1.20 9.92
CA GLN A 239 -17.47 -2.44 10.68
C GLN A 239 -16.43 -2.68 11.78
N ILE A 240 -15.16 -2.38 11.52
CA ILE A 240 -14.11 -2.47 12.53
C ILE A 240 -14.38 -1.49 13.66
N ASP A 241 -14.76 -0.25 13.35
CA ASP A 241 -15.06 0.78 14.35
C ASP A 241 -16.27 0.38 15.22
N ASP A 242 -17.33 -0.17 14.62
CA ASP A 242 -18.50 -0.69 15.33
C ASP A 242 -18.14 -1.84 16.28
N LEU A 243 -17.37 -2.82 15.79
CA LEU A 243 -16.91 -3.94 16.61
C LEU A 243 -15.96 -3.50 17.73
N GLN A 244 -15.10 -2.52 17.46
CA GLN A 244 -14.24 -1.92 18.50
C GLN A 244 -15.07 -1.26 19.59
N TYR A 245 -16.12 -0.54 19.22
CA TYR A 245 -17.05 0.06 20.18
C TYR A 245 -17.76 -1.00 21.04
N GLU A 246 -18.27 -2.07 20.43
CA GLU A 246 -18.90 -3.18 21.18
C GLU A 246 -17.92 -3.88 22.13
N LEU A 247 -16.69 -4.12 21.67
CA LEU A 247 -15.64 -4.73 22.46
C LEU A 247 -15.33 -3.87 23.69
N GLU A 248 -15.17 -2.56 23.49
CA GLU A 248 -14.91 -1.61 24.57
C GLU A 248 -16.09 -1.53 25.55
N LYS A 249 -17.33 -1.58 25.05
CA LYS A 249 -18.55 -1.65 25.87
C LYS A 249 -18.55 -2.89 26.78
N ILE A 250 -18.17 -4.05 26.24
CA ILE A 250 -18.10 -5.31 27.01
C ILE A 250 -16.95 -5.28 28.02
N ARG A 251 -15.78 -4.76 27.64
CA ARG A 251 -14.65 -4.57 28.57
C ARG A 251 -15.04 -3.72 29.77
N ASN A 252 -15.62 -2.55 29.54
CA ASN A 252 -16.09 -1.66 30.61
C ASN A 252 -17.14 -2.33 31.52
N ARG A 253 -17.98 -3.22 30.98
CA ARG A 253 -18.90 -4.02 31.80
C ARG A 253 -18.15 -5.05 32.64
N ASN A 254 -17.14 -5.71 32.07
CA ASN A 254 -16.34 -6.69 32.78
C ASN A 254 -15.54 -6.05 33.92
N ASP A 255 -14.93 -4.89 33.69
CA ASP A 255 -14.20 -4.13 34.71
C ASP A 255 -15.07 -3.76 35.92
N LYS A 256 -16.34 -3.41 35.67
CA LYS A 256 -17.33 -3.18 36.74
C LYS A 256 -17.61 -4.45 37.54
N LEU A 257 -17.78 -5.58 36.86
CA LEU A 257 -18.01 -6.87 37.51
C LEU A 257 -16.79 -7.33 38.32
N GLU A 258 -15.58 -7.12 37.80
CA GLU A 258 -14.33 -7.39 38.50
C GLU A 258 -14.19 -6.53 39.76
N THR A 259 -14.54 -5.24 39.68
CA THR A 259 -14.57 -4.34 40.84
C THR A 259 -15.55 -4.84 41.91
N HIS A 260 -16.78 -5.19 41.51
CA HIS A 260 -17.77 -5.75 42.43
C HIS A 260 -17.33 -7.08 43.05
N LEU A 261 -16.65 -7.94 42.28
CA LEU A 261 -16.10 -9.19 42.78
C LEU A 261 -14.99 -8.92 43.81
N ALA A 262 -14.09 -7.98 43.54
CA ALA A 262 -13.04 -7.58 44.47
C ALA A 262 -13.63 -7.07 45.80
N GLU A 263 -14.64 -6.19 45.75
CA GLU A 263 -15.35 -5.70 46.94
C GLU A 263 -16.02 -6.84 47.72
N ALA A 264 -16.63 -7.82 47.05
CA ALA A 264 -17.24 -8.98 47.68
C ALA A 264 -16.20 -9.86 48.38
N VAL A 265 -15.05 -10.07 47.74
CA VAL A 265 -13.91 -10.81 48.31
C VAL A 265 -13.36 -10.09 49.56
N GLU A 266 -13.21 -8.77 49.53
CA GLU A 266 -12.78 -7.99 50.70
C GLU A 266 -13.77 -8.09 51.86
N LYS A 267 -15.08 -7.98 51.58
CA LYS A 267 -16.12 -8.18 52.60
C LYS A 267 -16.07 -9.58 53.23
N LEU A 268 -15.85 -10.62 52.42
CA LEU A 268 -15.69 -11.99 52.91
C LEU A 268 -14.43 -12.15 53.77
N LYS A 269 -13.32 -11.53 53.38
CA LYS A 269 -12.09 -11.51 54.18
C LYS A 269 -12.30 -10.80 55.51
N ALA A 270 -12.94 -9.63 55.50
CA ALA A 270 -13.28 -8.88 56.70
C ALA A 270 -14.21 -9.68 57.62
N TYR A 271 -15.21 -10.38 57.07
CA TYR A 271 -16.10 -11.25 57.84
C TYR A 271 -15.34 -12.42 58.48
N HIS A 272 -14.45 -13.09 57.75
CA HIS A 272 -13.58 -14.13 58.29
C HIS A 272 -12.58 -13.60 59.32
N GLN A 273 -12.08 -12.36 59.19
CA GLN A 273 -11.21 -11.75 60.20
C GLN A 273 -11.97 -11.41 61.48
N LEU A 274 -13.26 -11.09 61.38
CA LEU A 274 -14.13 -10.80 62.52
C LEU A 274 -14.73 -12.05 63.18
N HIS A 275 -14.90 -13.15 62.43
CA HIS A 275 -15.60 -14.37 62.90
C HIS A 275 -14.74 -15.65 62.84
N GLY A 276 -13.49 -15.57 62.37
CA GLY A 276 -12.59 -16.71 62.13
C GLY A 276 -11.62 -17.00 63.27
N ASP A 277 -12.05 -16.77 64.51
CA ASP A 277 -11.40 -17.33 65.70
C ASP A 277 -12.49 -17.98 66.56
N GLY A 278 -12.82 -19.23 66.21
CA GLY A 278 -13.98 -19.90 66.81
C GLY A 278 -14.34 -21.25 66.20
N ALA A 279 -13.38 -22.18 66.13
CA ALA A 279 -13.73 -23.60 66.04
C ALA A 279 -13.21 -24.33 67.28
N ALA A 280 -14.06 -24.44 68.30
CA ALA A 280 -13.92 -25.47 69.32
C ALA A 280 -15.30 -25.98 69.76
N ASN A 281 -15.66 -27.11 69.16
CA ASN A 281 -16.14 -28.32 69.85
C ASN A 281 -17.58 -28.33 70.40
N ALA A 282 -18.44 -29.19 69.81
CA ALA A 282 -19.15 -30.28 70.51
C ALA A 282 -20.40 -30.77 69.72
N THR A 283 -20.30 -32.00 69.23
CA THR A 283 -21.26 -33.11 69.34
C THR A 283 -22.75 -32.87 69.67
N ALA A 284 -23.59 -33.58 68.89
CA ALA A 284 -24.78 -34.36 69.29
C ALA A 284 -26.11 -33.97 68.60
N THR A 285 -26.57 -34.85 67.71
CA THR A 285 -28.00 -35.20 67.52
C THR A 285 -28.56 -35.84 68.81
N PRO A 286 -29.89 -35.94 69.11
CA PRO A 286 -31.02 -36.10 68.16
C PRO A 286 -32.44 -35.55 68.58
N THR A 287 -33.40 -35.57 67.64
CA THR A 287 -34.88 -35.80 67.76
C THR A 287 -35.88 -34.90 68.55
N THR A 288 -37.10 -34.86 67.99
CA THR A 288 -38.47 -34.71 68.56
C THR A 288 -39.23 -33.37 68.41
N THR A 289 -40.28 -33.42 67.59
CA THR A 289 -41.56 -32.67 67.71
C THR A 289 -42.38 -33.20 68.92
N PRO A 290 -43.54 -32.63 69.37
CA PRO A 290 -44.36 -31.51 68.86
C PRO A 290 -44.83 -30.51 69.98
N THR A 291 -45.62 -29.47 69.61
CA THR A 291 -46.91 -29.03 70.26
C THR A 291 -47.14 -27.51 70.19
N THR A 292 -48.12 -27.15 69.34
CA THR A 292 -49.25 -26.21 69.49
C THR A 292 -49.20 -25.03 70.50
N ALA A 293 -49.38 -23.79 70.00
CA ALA A 293 -50.61 -22.97 70.16
C ALA A 293 -50.38 -21.44 70.20
N GLN A 294 -51.33 -20.74 69.57
CA GLN A 294 -51.79 -19.34 69.75
C GLN A 294 -51.13 -18.15 69.02
N ASP A 295 -51.87 -17.71 67.99
CA ASP A 295 -52.40 -16.35 67.75
C ASP A 295 -51.51 -15.12 67.99
N SER A 296 -51.22 -14.39 66.91
CA SER A 296 -51.88 -13.10 66.62
C SER A 296 -51.33 -12.43 65.36
N ASN A 297 -52.24 -12.24 64.40
CA ASN A 297 -52.44 -11.07 63.55
C ASN A 297 -51.28 -10.06 63.34
N SER A 298 -50.66 -10.07 62.16
CA SER A 298 -50.14 -8.85 61.52
C SER A 298 -49.99 -9.05 60.00
N LYS A 299 -51.04 -8.69 59.26
CA LYS A 299 -51.06 -8.67 57.80
C LYS A 299 -51.25 -7.22 57.35
N ALA A 300 -50.14 -6.50 57.18
CA ALA A 300 -50.00 -5.31 56.34
C ALA A 300 -48.55 -4.83 56.39
N THR A 301 -48.05 -4.26 55.27
CA THR A 301 -46.82 -3.46 55.18
C THR A 301 -45.51 -4.18 54.80
N ARG A 302 -45.54 -5.14 53.85
CA ARG A 302 -44.32 -5.52 53.09
C ARG A 302 -44.52 -5.78 51.59
N GLU A 303 -45.71 -5.58 51.04
CA GLU A 303 -45.97 -5.73 49.60
C GLU A 303 -45.62 -4.47 48.77
N GLN A 304 -45.74 -3.27 49.35
CA GLN A 304 -45.61 -2.02 48.60
C GLN A 304 -44.19 -1.72 48.08
N ASN A 305 -43.15 -2.12 48.82
CA ASN A 305 -41.76 -1.80 48.41
C ASN A 305 -41.27 -2.71 47.27
N ARG A 306 -41.65 -4.00 47.26
CA ARG A 306 -41.25 -4.93 46.19
C ARG A 306 -42.00 -4.68 44.88
N GLN A 307 -43.27 -4.27 44.95
CA GLN A 307 -44.01 -3.84 43.77
C GLN A 307 -43.52 -2.48 43.24
N ALA A 308 -43.17 -1.53 44.11
CA ALA A 308 -42.59 -0.24 43.70
C ALA A 308 -41.25 -0.38 42.98
N THR A 309 -40.33 -1.24 43.46
CA THR A 309 -39.03 -1.45 42.77
C THR A 309 -39.18 -2.15 41.43
N ILE A 310 -40.09 -3.14 41.30
CA ILE A 310 -40.37 -3.82 40.03
C ILE A 310 -41.09 -2.88 39.06
N SER A 311 -42.02 -2.07 39.53
CA SER A 311 -42.72 -1.09 38.69
C SER A 311 -41.81 0.08 38.28
N GLN A 312 -40.86 0.49 39.12
CA GLN A 312 -39.84 1.48 38.79
C GLN A 312 -38.84 0.94 37.75
N ALA A 313 -38.32 -0.28 37.93
CA ALA A 313 -37.45 -0.92 36.94
C ALA A 313 -38.17 -1.10 35.59
N LYS A 314 -39.44 -1.49 35.60
CA LYS A 314 -40.25 -1.63 34.39
C LYS A 314 -40.55 -0.28 33.71
N LEU A 315 -40.62 0.80 34.48
CA LEU A 315 -40.80 2.16 33.97
C LEU A 315 -39.50 2.69 33.35
N GLU A 316 -38.34 2.37 33.93
CA GLU A 316 -37.03 2.63 33.34
C GLU A 316 -36.81 1.85 32.03
N ASP A 317 -37.17 0.56 31.99
CA ASP A 317 -37.09 -0.25 30.78
C ASP A 317 -38.02 0.28 29.67
N LEU A 318 -39.26 0.65 30.01
CA LEU A 318 -40.17 1.30 29.06
C LEU A 318 -39.65 2.66 28.58
N THR A 319 -38.93 3.40 29.43
CA THR A 319 -38.33 4.68 29.05
C THR A 319 -37.19 4.47 28.06
N LYS A 320 -36.34 3.46 28.29
CA LYS A 320 -35.28 3.05 27.34
C LYS A 320 -35.85 2.59 26.00
N GLU A 321 -36.89 1.75 26.02
CA GLU A 321 -37.56 1.33 24.78
C GLU A 321 -38.09 2.55 24.01
N VAL A 322 -38.70 3.53 24.69
CA VAL A 322 -39.17 4.78 24.05
C VAL A 322 -38.01 5.60 23.47
N GLU A 323 -36.86 5.64 24.15
CA GLU A 323 -35.66 6.31 23.64
C GLU A 323 -35.07 5.60 22.42
N GLU A 324 -34.99 4.27 22.44
CA GLU A 324 -34.56 3.44 21.30
C GLU A 324 -35.51 3.63 20.09
N TRP A 325 -36.82 3.65 20.31
CA TRP A 325 -37.80 3.92 19.25
C TRP A 325 -37.67 5.34 18.66
N LYS A 326 -37.35 6.34 19.50
CA LYS A 326 -37.09 7.71 19.03
C LYS A 326 -35.81 7.79 18.21
N GLU A 327 -34.75 7.14 18.65
CA GLU A 327 -33.47 7.11 17.94
C GLU A 327 -33.62 6.39 16.59
N LEU A 328 -34.34 5.26 16.56
CA LEU A 328 -34.64 4.54 15.31
C LEU A 328 -35.48 5.38 14.35
N ALA A 329 -36.49 6.10 14.85
CA ALA A 329 -37.30 7.01 14.03
C ALA A 329 -36.45 8.16 13.45
N ASN A 330 -35.52 8.71 14.23
CA ASN A 330 -34.61 9.75 13.78
C ASN A 330 -33.62 9.24 12.72
N ASN A 331 -33.10 8.03 12.89
CA ASN A 331 -32.22 7.38 11.91
C ASN A 331 -32.95 7.13 10.59
N ARG A 332 -34.18 6.61 10.63
CA ARG A 332 -35.02 6.44 9.43
C ARG A 332 -35.33 7.77 8.73
N LEU A 333 -35.56 8.83 9.50
CA LEU A 333 -35.79 10.16 8.95
C LEU A 333 -34.54 10.70 8.22
N GLN A 334 -33.36 10.55 8.84
CA GLN A 334 -32.10 10.95 8.20
C GLN A 334 -31.79 10.14 6.95
N GLU A 335 -32.10 8.84 6.94
CA GLU A 335 -31.95 7.99 5.77
C GLU A 335 -32.88 8.43 4.63
N LEU A 336 -34.14 8.75 4.94
CA LEU A 336 -35.09 9.30 3.97
C LEU A 336 -34.62 10.66 3.42
N ASP A 337 -34.10 11.55 4.27
CA ASP A 337 -33.57 12.84 3.83
C ASP A 337 -32.34 12.68 2.91
N LYS A 338 -31.42 11.75 3.24
CA LYS A 338 -30.30 11.39 2.38
C LYS A 338 -30.79 10.84 1.04
N LEU A 339 -31.76 9.94 1.05
CA LEU A 339 -32.32 9.35 -0.16
C LEU A 339 -33.05 10.39 -1.04
N HIS A 340 -33.74 11.34 -0.42
CA HIS A 340 -34.33 12.47 -1.12
C HIS A 340 -33.26 13.39 -1.73
N GLN A 341 -32.14 13.58 -1.04
CA GLN A 341 -31.03 14.38 -1.54
C GLN A 341 -30.35 13.72 -2.74
N THR A 342 -30.03 12.43 -2.65
CA THR A 342 -29.44 11.67 -3.76
C THR A 342 -30.39 11.65 -4.96
N HIS A 343 -31.70 11.42 -4.74
CA HIS A 343 -32.68 11.47 -5.82
C HIS A 343 -32.70 12.83 -6.54
N ARG A 344 -32.63 13.94 -5.79
CA ARG A 344 -32.55 15.29 -6.37
C ARG A 344 -31.27 15.51 -7.18
N GLU A 345 -30.15 14.98 -6.72
CA GLU A 345 -28.86 15.09 -7.43
C GLU A 345 -28.86 14.27 -8.72
N THR A 346 -29.37 13.03 -8.67
CA THR A 346 -29.54 12.19 -9.86
C THR A 346 -30.48 12.85 -10.89
N LEU A 347 -31.57 13.48 -10.46
CA LEU A 347 -32.45 14.23 -11.36
C LEU A 347 -31.74 15.39 -12.06
N LYS A 348 -30.90 16.15 -11.34
CA LYS A 348 -30.08 17.22 -11.94
C LYS A 348 -29.08 16.67 -12.96
N GLU A 349 -28.48 15.53 -12.68
CA GLU A 349 -27.54 14.87 -13.59
C GLU A 349 -28.24 14.36 -14.85
N VAL A 350 -29.44 13.80 -14.72
CA VAL A 350 -30.28 13.41 -15.86
C VAL A 350 -30.64 14.62 -16.73
N GLU A 351 -31.02 15.76 -16.13
CA GLU A 351 -31.29 16.99 -16.89
C GLU A 351 -30.05 17.51 -17.62
N LYS A 352 -28.87 17.45 -16.97
CA LYS A 352 -27.60 17.82 -17.59
C LYS A 352 -27.28 16.93 -18.79
N LEU A 353 -27.33 15.62 -18.63
CA LEU A 353 -27.08 14.66 -19.70
C LEU A 353 -28.06 14.84 -20.87
N LYS A 354 -29.33 15.12 -20.57
CA LYS A 354 -30.33 15.43 -21.61
C LYS A 354 -29.97 16.70 -22.38
N MET A 355 -29.43 17.71 -21.71
CA MET A 355 -28.96 18.94 -22.35
C MET A 355 -27.72 18.69 -23.22
N ASP A 356 -26.76 17.90 -22.73
CA ASP A 356 -25.55 17.52 -23.45
C ASP A 356 -25.87 16.70 -24.72
N VAL A 357 -26.80 15.75 -24.63
CA VAL A 357 -27.29 14.98 -25.79
C VAL A 357 -27.97 15.89 -26.80
N SER A 358 -28.80 16.83 -26.34
CA SER A 358 -29.47 17.81 -27.21
C SER A 358 -28.46 18.73 -27.92
N LEU A 359 -27.41 19.14 -27.21
CA LEU A 359 -26.30 19.92 -27.77
C LEU A 359 -25.52 19.11 -28.81
N TYR A 360 -25.24 17.85 -28.53
CA TYR A 360 -24.52 16.95 -29.44
C TYR A 360 -25.32 16.72 -30.74
N ILE A 361 -26.62 16.47 -30.63
CA ILE A 361 -27.52 16.35 -31.79
C ILE A 361 -27.52 17.65 -32.60
N PHE A 362 -27.62 18.81 -31.95
CA PHE A 362 -27.53 20.11 -32.63
C PHE A 362 -26.21 20.30 -33.40
N PHE A 363 -25.07 19.92 -32.80
CA PHE A 363 -23.77 19.98 -33.45
C PHE A 363 -23.66 19.02 -34.64
N LEU A 364 -24.21 17.81 -34.52
CA LEU A 364 -24.26 16.86 -35.64
C LEU A 364 -25.11 17.37 -36.78
N ASP A 365 -26.30 17.93 -36.50
CA ASP A 365 -27.17 18.52 -37.51
C ASP A 365 -26.49 19.72 -38.20
N GLN A 366 -25.78 20.56 -37.43
CA GLN A 366 -25.05 21.70 -37.99
C GLN A 366 -23.87 21.26 -38.87
N ASN A 367 -23.13 20.21 -38.48
CA ASN A 367 -22.07 19.62 -39.28
C ASN A 367 -22.60 18.94 -40.54
N HIS A 368 -23.70 18.19 -40.42
CA HIS A 368 -24.36 17.56 -41.55
C HIS A 368 -24.87 18.62 -42.54
N TYR A 369 -25.49 19.70 -42.07
CA TYR A 369 -25.93 20.83 -42.90
C TYR A 369 -24.77 21.54 -43.59
N ARG A 370 -23.61 21.65 -42.93
CA ARG A 370 -22.40 22.24 -43.51
C ARG A 370 -21.78 21.35 -44.59
N MET A 371 -21.81 20.03 -44.40
CA MET A 371 -21.33 19.03 -45.35
C MET A 371 -22.29 18.84 -46.54
N SER A 372 -23.58 19.05 -46.35
CA SER A 372 -24.59 18.88 -47.40
C SER A 372 -24.82 20.12 -48.27
N LYS A 373 -24.16 21.26 -47.99
CA LYS A 373 -24.24 22.44 -48.85
C LYS A 373 -23.42 22.20 -50.13
N PRO A 374 -24.05 22.17 -51.32
CA PRO A 374 -23.29 22.12 -52.56
C PRO A 374 -22.43 23.38 -52.68
N LEU A 375 -21.14 23.22 -52.98
CA LEU A 375 -20.29 24.33 -53.42
C LEU A 375 -20.84 24.82 -54.77
N THR A 376 -21.69 25.84 -54.76
CA THR A 376 -22.01 26.59 -55.98
C THR A 376 -20.79 27.48 -56.31
N PRO A 377 -20.14 27.28 -57.47
CA PRO A 377 -19.10 28.20 -57.91
C PRO A 377 -19.71 29.57 -58.20
N PRO A 378 -18.99 30.67 -57.96
CA PRO A 378 -19.49 32.00 -58.28
C PRO A 378 -19.69 32.12 -59.80
N LEU A 379 -20.92 32.41 -60.20
CA LEU A 379 -21.29 32.76 -61.57
C LEU A 379 -20.52 34.03 -61.96
N ILE A 380 -19.53 33.87 -62.82
CA ILE A 380 -18.92 34.97 -63.57
C ILE A 380 -19.94 35.36 -64.64
N ALA A 381 -20.60 36.50 -64.44
CA ALA A 381 -21.50 37.11 -65.41
C ALA A 381 -20.70 37.71 -66.59
N PRO A 382 -21.30 37.78 -67.80
CA PRO A 382 -20.60 37.85 -69.08
C PRO A 382 -19.82 39.15 -69.36
#